data_AF-A0AAW0NJD7-F1
#
_entry.id   AF-A0AAW0NJD7-F1
#
_cell.length_a   1.000
_cell.length_b   1.000
_cell.length_c   1.000
_cell.angle_alpha   90.00
_cell.angle_beta   90.00
_cell.angle_gamma   90.00
#
_symmetry.space_group_name_H-M   'P 1'
#
loop_
_entity.id
_entity.type
_entity.pdbx_description
1 polymer ?
#
loop_
_entity_poly.entity_id
_entity_poly.type
_entity_poly.pdbx_seq_one_letter_code
_entity_poly.pdbx_strand_id
1 'polypeptide(L)'
;MRGSQKGFVTLLQKALDRKLLTFHCVLHQEALCAQIFPPECIEVMNLVIEMVNKIIAKALNHRQFRALLDEVDSEYSDLLLHNKVRWLSRGDVLRRFVACLEHVKTFLKSKNLKYPQLEDTEWLEKLHFMVDLTSHLNALNRNLQGRGNTALQMLEAVLSFERKLTVLGRDIQRGTLSHFPSLRAFREAQHDHTLNSDYLQGAIVDMQTAFGSRFSEFRKEKRHYLSLSHP
;
A
#
# COMPACT_ATOMS: atom_id res chain seq x y z
N MET A 1 1.08 -24.28 -1.57
CA MET A 1 1.08 -23.20 -0.57
C MET A 1 0.47 -23.73 0.72
N ARG A 2 1.08 -23.50 1.89
CA ARG A 2 0.52 -23.92 3.18
C ARG A 2 -0.55 -22.91 3.64
N GLY A 3 -1.79 -23.38 3.75
CA GLY A 3 -2.84 -22.74 4.56
C GLY A 3 -2.73 -23.15 6.04
N SER A 4 -3.82 -23.03 6.81
CA SER A 4 -3.86 -23.38 8.25
C SER A 4 -3.61 -24.87 8.55
N GLN A 5 -3.82 -25.76 7.57
CA GLN A 5 -3.75 -27.20 7.76
C GLN A 5 -2.32 -27.74 7.59
N LYS A 6 -1.51 -27.64 8.64
CA LYS A 6 -0.15 -28.24 8.70
C LYS A 6 -0.19 -29.78 8.54
N GLY A 7 -1.26 -30.44 8.98
CA GLY A 7 -1.40 -31.90 8.96
C GLY A 7 -1.44 -32.53 7.57
N PHE A 8 -2.06 -31.86 6.58
CA PHE A 8 -2.17 -32.41 5.22
C PHE A 8 -0.80 -32.58 4.54
N VAL A 9 0.08 -31.58 4.66
CA VAL A 9 1.44 -31.65 4.08
C VAL A 9 2.21 -32.81 4.68
N THR A 10 2.14 -32.98 6.01
CA THR A 10 2.84 -34.06 6.72
C THR A 10 2.33 -35.44 6.27
N LEU A 11 1.01 -35.59 6.13
CA LEU A 11 0.40 -36.82 5.64
C LEU A 11 0.78 -37.12 4.19
N LEU A 12 0.80 -36.11 3.32
CA LEU A 12 1.18 -36.26 1.92
C LEU A 12 2.66 -36.59 1.76
N GLN A 13 3.55 -35.95 2.52
CA GLN A 13 4.98 -36.30 2.56
C GLN A 13 5.20 -37.75 2.98
N LYS A 14 4.46 -38.21 3.99
CA LYS A 14 4.51 -39.60 4.48
C LYS A 14 3.98 -40.58 3.44
N ALA A 15 2.90 -40.25 2.74
CA ALA A 15 2.33 -41.11 1.70
C ALA A 15 3.21 -41.22 0.45
N LEU A 16 3.89 -40.13 0.08
CA LEU A 16 4.78 -40.08 -1.09
C LEU A 16 6.21 -40.55 -0.80
N ASP A 17 6.54 -40.79 0.47
CA ASP A 17 7.90 -41.05 0.97
C ASP A 17 8.95 -40.06 0.43
N ARG A 18 8.53 -38.78 0.31
CA ARG A 18 9.34 -37.71 -0.29
C ARG A 18 9.16 -36.40 0.45
N LYS A 19 10.26 -35.69 0.64
CA LYS A 19 10.23 -34.33 1.21
C LYS A 19 9.62 -33.36 0.20
N LEU A 20 8.44 -32.85 0.52
CA LEU A 20 7.79 -31.81 -0.26
C LEU A 20 8.33 -30.42 0.08
N LEU A 21 8.64 -29.64 -0.96
CA LEU A 21 8.87 -28.21 -0.85
C LEU A 21 7.57 -27.52 -0.48
N THR A 22 7.63 -26.69 0.57
CA THR A 22 6.44 -26.00 1.06
C THR A 22 6.71 -24.58 1.42
N PHE A 23 5.82 -23.71 0.97
CA PHE A 23 5.92 -22.29 1.22
C PHE A 23 4.61 -21.72 1.72
N HIS A 24 4.70 -20.61 2.43
CA HIS A 24 3.55 -19.76 2.72
C HIS A 24 2.96 -19.21 1.42
N CYS A 25 1.68 -18.84 1.47
CA CYS A 25 1.03 -18.18 0.34
C CYS A 25 1.70 -16.83 0.06
N VAL A 26 2.16 -16.63 -1.19
CA VAL A 26 2.86 -15.39 -1.60
C VAL A 26 1.96 -14.17 -1.41
N LEU A 27 0.69 -14.25 -1.81
CA LEU A 27 -0.30 -13.18 -1.59
C LEU A 27 -0.50 -12.86 -0.11
N HIS A 28 -0.49 -13.88 0.75
CA HIS A 28 -0.64 -13.65 2.19
C HIS A 28 0.60 -12.98 2.79
N GLN A 29 1.81 -13.41 2.40
CA GLN A 29 3.04 -12.80 2.88
C GLN A 29 3.19 -11.36 2.36
N GLU A 30 2.86 -11.11 1.09
CA GLU A 30 2.83 -9.76 0.52
C GLU A 30 1.85 -8.86 1.28
N ALA A 31 0.64 -9.33 1.57
CA ALA A 31 -0.34 -8.56 2.34
C ALA A 31 0.13 -8.23 3.77
N LEU A 32 0.96 -9.08 4.39
CA LEU A 32 1.58 -8.80 5.69
C LEU A 32 2.72 -7.78 5.57
N CYS A 33 3.53 -7.85 4.51
CA CYS A 33 4.55 -6.82 4.21
C CYS A 33 3.92 -5.46 3.93
N ALA A 34 2.80 -5.44 3.20
CA ALA A 34 2.12 -4.20 2.81
C ALA A 34 1.62 -3.40 4.02
N GLN A 35 1.41 -4.04 5.18
CA GLN A 35 0.98 -3.39 6.42
C GLN A 35 2.13 -2.79 7.23
N ILE A 36 3.38 -2.96 6.79
CA ILE A 36 4.55 -2.41 7.47
C ILE A 36 4.65 -0.93 7.12
N PHE A 37 4.08 -0.12 7.99
CA PHE A 37 4.18 1.33 7.99
C PHE A 37 4.55 1.80 9.39
N PRO A 38 5.29 2.91 9.53
CA PRO A 38 5.52 3.53 10.82
C PRO A 38 4.19 3.89 11.52
N PRO A 39 4.17 3.96 12.87
CA PRO A 39 2.96 4.29 13.63
C PRO A 39 2.25 5.57 13.17
N GLU A 40 2.99 6.63 12.84
CA GLU A 40 2.42 7.91 12.44
C GLU A 40 1.73 7.81 11.07
N CYS A 41 2.24 6.99 10.15
CA CYS A 41 1.57 6.67 8.90
C CYS A 41 0.27 5.87 9.14
N ILE A 42 0.27 4.96 10.11
CA ILE A 42 -0.95 4.21 10.48
C ILE A 42 -2.01 5.17 11.04
N GLU A 43 -1.60 6.16 11.84
CA GLU A 43 -2.49 7.21 12.35
C GLU A 43 -3.09 8.07 11.24
N VAL A 44 -2.27 8.50 10.27
CA VAL A 44 -2.73 9.21 9.06
C VAL A 44 -3.84 8.41 8.36
N MET A 45 -3.60 7.12 8.10
CA MET A 45 -4.58 6.28 7.43
C MET A 45 -5.88 6.09 8.23
N ASN A 46 -5.77 5.90 9.55
CA ASN A 46 -6.93 5.77 10.41
C ASN A 46 -7.78 7.05 10.41
N LEU A 47 -7.13 8.21 10.45
CA LEU A 47 -7.82 9.50 10.43
C LEU A 47 -8.49 9.75 9.08
N VAL A 48 -7.84 9.43 7.95
CA VAL A 48 -8.47 9.50 6.62
C VAL A 48 -9.72 8.62 6.57
N ILE A 49 -9.63 7.37 7.05
CA ILE A 49 -10.79 6.46 7.10
C ILE A 49 -11.91 7.04 7.96
N GLU A 50 -11.58 7.66 9.09
CA GLU A 50 -12.57 8.33 9.94
C GLU A 50 -13.27 9.46 9.17
N MET A 51 -12.52 10.37 8.54
CA MET A 51 -13.07 11.49 7.78
C MET A 51 -13.99 10.99 6.66
N VAL A 52 -13.53 10.00 5.89
CA VAL A 52 -14.31 9.35 4.82
C VAL A 52 -15.60 8.75 5.40
N ASN A 53 -15.53 8.04 6.52
CA ASN A 53 -16.72 7.47 7.15
C ASN A 53 -17.68 8.56 7.65
N LYS A 54 -17.20 9.70 8.17
CA LYS A 54 -18.07 10.83 8.58
C LYS A 54 -18.82 11.44 7.40
N ILE A 55 -18.19 11.45 6.21
CA ILE A 55 -18.78 11.95 4.97
C ILE A 55 -19.78 10.92 4.41
N ILE A 56 -19.37 9.68 4.23
CA ILE A 56 -20.16 8.66 3.50
C ILE A 56 -21.22 7.99 4.37
N ALA A 57 -20.97 7.73 5.66
CA ALA A 57 -21.89 6.93 6.47
C ALA A 57 -23.23 7.63 6.76
N LYS A 58 -23.30 8.97 6.61
CA LYS A 58 -24.55 9.73 6.74
C LYS A 58 -25.08 10.05 5.35
N ALA A 59 -26.25 9.51 5.00
CA ALA A 59 -26.85 9.65 3.67
C ALA A 59 -26.96 11.11 3.18
N LEU A 60 -27.34 12.04 4.06
CA LEU A 60 -27.41 13.46 3.73
C LEU A 60 -26.02 14.05 3.42
N ASN A 61 -25.02 13.73 4.24
CA ASN A 61 -23.64 14.19 4.00
C ASN A 61 -23.11 13.64 2.69
N HIS A 62 -23.32 12.34 2.45
CA HIS A 62 -22.88 11.67 1.24
C HIS A 62 -23.49 12.31 -0.02
N ARG A 63 -24.81 12.52 -0.03
CA ARG A 63 -25.50 13.19 -1.14
C ARG A 63 -24.97 14.61 -1.37
N GLN A 64 -24.78 15.39 -0.32
CA GLN A 64 -24.28 16.76 -0.42
C GLN A 64 -22.83 16.81 -0.89
N PHE A 65 -21.99 15.88 -0.43
CA PHE A 65 -20.62 15.78 -0.87
C PHE A 65 -20.53 15.38 -2.35
N ARG A 66 -21.35 14.43 -2.81
CA ARG A 66 -21.43 14.08 -4.22
C ARG A 66 -21.89 15.26 -5.08
N ALA A 67 -22.91 16.00 -4.65
CA ALA A 67 -23.35 17.20 -5.35
C ALA A 67 -22.22 18.25 -5.46
N LEU A 68 -21.42 18.43 -4.41
CA LEU A 68 -20.24 19.30 -4.44
C LEU A 68 -19.21 18.81 -5.48
N LEU A 69 -18.94 17.50 -5.54
CA LEU A 69 -17.99 16.93 -6.50
C LEU A 69 -18.50 17.05 -7.95
N ASP A 70 -19.80 16.89 -8.17
CA ASP A 70 -20.43 17.02 -9.49
C ASP A 70 -20.41 18.49 -9.96
N GLU A 71 -20.59 19.47 -9.05
CA GLU A 71 -20.58 20.90 -9.35
C GLU A 71 -19.20 21.40 -9.83
N VAL A 72 -18.12 20.80 -9.31
CA VAL A 72 -16.73 21.18 -9.61
C VAL A 72 -16.08 20.29 -10.67
N ASP A 73 -16.85 19.41 -11.32
CA ASP A 73 -16.36 18.42 -12.30
C ASP A 73 -15.11 17.66 -11.81
N SER A 74 -15.17 17.19 -10.55
CA SER A 74 -14.07 16.48 -9.90
C SER A 74 -13.71 15.18 -10.61
N GLU A 75 -12.42 14.81 -10.63
CA GLU A 75 -11.91 13.55 -11.20
C GLU A 75 -12.70 12.32 -10.72
N TYR A 76 -13.09 12.34 -9.43
CA TYR A 76 -13.96 11.33 -8.85
C TYR A 76 -15.30 11.94 -8.46
N SER A 77 -16.38 11.25 -8.80
CA SER A 77 -17.75 11.58 -8.40
C SER A 77 -18.10 11.13 -6.97
N ASP A 78 -17.20 10.41 -6.29
CA ASP A 78 -17.42 9.89 -4.94
C ASP A 78 -16.14 9.39 -4.25
N LEU A 79 -16.15 9.38 -2.92
CA LEU A 79 -15.15 8.71 -2.08
C LEU A 79 -15.44 7.20 -1.96
N LEU A 80 -14.42 6.42 -1.62
CA LEU A 80 -14.57 4.97 -1.40
C LEU A 80 -14.88 4.68 0.06
N LEU A 81 -16.02 4.02 0.33
CA LEU A 81 -16.29 3.45 1.64
C LEU A 81 -15.35 2.28 1.90
N HIS A 82 -14.68 2.28 3.05
CA HIS A 82 -13.81 1.19 3.44
C HIS A 82 -14.54 0.16 4.32
N ASN A 83 -14.49 -1.13 3.94
CA ASN A 83 -14.67 -2.22 4.90
C ASN A 83 -13.29 -2.70 5.37
N LYS A 84 -13.14 -3.00 6.67
CA LYS A 84 -11.85 -3.23 7.37
C LYS A 84 -11.00 -4.41 6.86
N VAL A 85 -11.33 -5.03 5.72
CA VAL A 85 -10.89 -6.39 5.37
C VAL A 85 -9.56 -6.43 4.61
N ARG A 86 -9.12 -5.35 3.93
CA ARG A 86 -7.89 -5.39 3.10
C ARG A 86 -7.10 -4.07 3.16
N TRP A 87 -5.83 -4.13 3.55
CA TRP A 87 -4.94 -2.97 3.55
C TRP A 87 -4.82 -2.31 2.17
N LEU A 88 -4.77 -3.10 1.11
CA LEU A 88 -4.61 -2.59 -0.26
C LEU A 88 -5.82 -1.78 -0.76
N SER A 89 -7.04 -2.07 -0.28
CA SER A 89 -8.19 -1.21 -0.58
C SER A 89 -8.10 0.15 0.13
N ARG A 90 -7.33 0.26 1.21
CA ARG A 90 -7.04 1.55 1.85
C ARG A 90 -6.15 2.42 0.96
N GLY A 91 -5.27 1.83 0.15
CA GLY A 91 -4.48 2.59 -0.83
C GLY A 91 -5.36 3.32 -1.85
N ASP A 92 -6.45 2.69 -2.30
CA ASP A 92 -7.39 3.34 -3.22
C ASP A 92 -8.24 4.42 -2.51
N VAL A 93 -8.56 4.22 -1.23
CA VAL A 93 -9.21 5.25 -0.39
C VAL A 93 -8.29 6.47 -0.26
N LEU A 94 -7.02 6.29 0.06
CA LEU A 94 -6.04 7.38 0.15
C LEU A 94 -5.94 8.15 -1.18
N ARG A 95 -5.83 7.43 -2.31
CA ARG A 95 -5.70 8.06 -3.63
C ARG A 95 -6.88 8.98 -3.93
N ARG A 96 -8.11 8.49 -3.74
CA ARG A 96 -9.31 9.31 -3.98
C ARG A 96 -9.46 10.43 -2.95
N PHE A 97 -9.10 10.18 -1.70
CA PHE A 97 -9.12 11.21 -0.67
C PHE A 97 -8.21 12.38 -1.02
N VAL A 98 -6.98 12.11 -1.48
CA VAL A 98 -6.04 13.14 -1.93
C VAL A 98 -6.52 13.85 -3.19
N ALA A 99 -7.06 13.13 -4.18
CA ALA A 99 -7.63 13.73 -5.37
C ALA A 99 -8.79 14.71 -5.05
N CYS A 100 -9.55 14.42 -3.99
CA CYS A 100 -10.63 15.27 -3.52
C CYS A 100 -10.26 16.15 -2.31
N LEU A 101 -8.97 16.32 -1.97
CA LEU A 101 -8.53 16.85 -0.68
C LEU A 101 -9.12 18.23 -0.37
N GLU A 102 -9.07 19.16 -1.32
CA GLU A 102 -9.60 20.52 -1.14
C GLU A 102 -11.13 20.54 -1.00
N HIS A 103 -11.83 19.66 -1.71
CA HIS A 103 -13.27 19.48 -1.57
C HIS A 103 -13.62 18.85 -0.22
N VAL A 104 -12.82 17.91 0.27
CA VAL A 104 -12.96 17.32 1.60
C VAL A 104 -12.78 18.38 2.67
N LYS A 105 -11.71 19.20 2.60
CA LYS A 105 -11.48 20.31 3.53
C LYS A 105 -12.68 21.26 3.57
N THR A 106 -13.14 21.69 2.40
CA THR A 106 -14.28 22.60 2.24
C THR A 106 -15.56 22.01 2.83
N PHE A 107 -15.83 20.74 2.54
CA PHE A 107 -17.01 20.05 3.05
C PHE A 107 -16.97 19.86 4.56
N LEU A 108 -15.84 19.46 5.14
CA LEU A 108 -15.71 19.27 6.59
C LEU A 108 -15.86 20.61 7.33
N LYS A 109 -15.29 21.69 6.80
CA LYS A 109 -15.48 23.06 7.30
C LYS A 109 -16.95 23.47 7.28
N SER A 110 -17.70 23.21 6.19
CA SER A 110 -19.14 23.52 6.13
C SER A 110 -20.00 22.71 7.11
N LYS A 111 -19.49 21.56 7.57
CA LYS A 111 -20.11 20.74 8.63
C LYS A 111 -19.64 21.08 10.05
N ASN A 112 -18.82 22.12 10.19
CA ASN A 112 -18.19 22.50 11.46
C ASN A 112 -17.38 21.34 12.09
N LEU A 113 -16.81 20.46 11.25
CA LEU A 113 -15.93 19.37 11.66
C LEU A 113 -14.48 19.84 11.52
N LYS A 114 -13.76 19.87 12.64
CA LYS A 114 -12.38 20.38 12.69
C LYS A 114 -11.38 19.23 12.65
N TYR A 115 -10.53 19.25 11.63
CA TYR A 115 -9.41 18.33 11.47
C TYR A 115 -8.14 19.17 11.22
N PRO A 116 -7.44 19.61 12.29
CA PRO A 116 -6.24 20.45 12.16
C PRO A 116 -5.15 19.80 11.31
N GLN A 117 -5.11 18.46 11.25
CA GLN A 117 -4.19 17.67 10.44
C GLN A 117 -4.27 17.98 8.94
N LEU A 118 -5.42 18.47 8.46
CA LEU A 118 -5.57 18.86 7.06
C LEU A 118 -4.83 20.15 6.70
N GLU A 119 -4.36 20.89 7.70
CA GLU A 119 -3.53 22.10 7.54
C GLU A 119 -2.09 21.86 8.05
N ASP A 120 -1.78 20.65 8.54
CA ASP A 120 -0.46 20.26 9.05
C ASP A 120 0.39 19.68 7.91
N THR A 121 1.47 20.37 7.57
CA THR A 121 2.35 19.97 6.45
C THR A 121 3.09 18.67 6.72
N GLU A 122 3.46 18.36 7.98
CA GLU A 122 4.10 17.09 8.33
C GLU A 122 3.13 15.92 8.23
N TRP A 123 1.84 16.15 8.51
CA TRP A 123 0.80 15.14 8.34
C TRP A 123 0.49 14.92 6.85
N LEU A 124 0.35 16.00 6.09
CA LEU A 124 0.08 15.95 4.65
C LEU A 124 1.24 15.29 3.88
N GLU A 125 2.49 15.54 4.25
CA GLU A 125 3.65 14.83 3.70
C GLU A 125 3.47 13.31 3.79
N LYS A 126 3.15 12.81 4.99
CA LYS A 126 2.96 11.38 5.23
C LYS A 126 1.78 10.84 4.42
N LEU A 127 0.68 11.60 4.32
CA LEU A 127 -0.47 11.23 3.49
C LEU A 127 -0.08 11.04 2.01
N HIS A 128 0.60 12.01 1.42
CA HIS A 128 1.01 11.95 0.02
C HIS A 128 2.04 10.84 -0.24
N PHE A 129 3.00 10.65 0.67
CA PHE A 129 3.92 9.51 0.64
C PHE A 129 3.17 8.17 0.63
N MET A 130 2.18 8.00 1.50
CA MET A 130 1.40 6.77 1.59
C MET A 130 0.59 6.51 0.31
N VAL A 131 0.04 7.53 -0.35
CA VAL A 131 -0.67 7.37 -1.64
C VAL A 131 0.22 6.70 -2.69
N ASP A 132 1.44 7.17 -2.82
CA ASP A 132 2.38 6.67 -3.83
C ASP A 132 2.89 5.27 -3.47
N LEU A 133 3.32 5.06 -2.21
CA LEU A 133 3.83 3.75 -1.78
C LEU A 133 2.75 2.66 -1.83
N THR A 134 1.52 2.97 -1.41
CA THR A 134 0.39 2.02 -1.52
C THR A 134 0.00 1.77 -2.97
N SER A 135 0.15 2.75 -3.87
CA SER A 135 -0.07 2.53 -5.31
C SER A 135 0.95 1.56 -5.91
N HIS A 136 2.21 1.59 -5.46
CA HIS A 136 3.21 0.59 -5.83
C HIS A 136 2.88 -0.81 -5.28
N LEU A 137 2.45 -0.91 -4.02
CA LEU A 137 2.00 -2.18 -3.44
C LEU A 137 0.77 -2.74 -4.17
N ASN A 138 -0.21 -1.89 -4.51
CA ASN A 138 -1.38 -2.29 -5.29
C ASN A 138 -1.01 -2.76 -6.70
N ALA A 139 0.04 -2.20 -7.31
CA ALA A 139 0.56 -2.69 -8.58
C ALA A 139 1.20 -4.09 -8.45
N LEU A 140 2.00 -4.33 -7.40
CA LEU A 140 2.53 -5.66 -7.10
C LEU A 140 1.39 -6.66 -6.87
N ASN A 141 0.43 -6.32 -6.02
CA ASN A 141 -0.66 -7.22 -5.67
C ASN A 141 -1.51 -7.62 -6.89
N ARG A 142 -1.84 -6.66 -7.76
CA ARG A 142 -2.52 -6.94 -9.04
C ARG A 142 -1.71 -7.85 -9.95
N ASN A 143 -0.40 -7.62 -10.03
CA ASN A 143 0.49 -8.52 -10.76
C ASN A 143 0.39 -9.94 -10.18
N LEU A 144 0.53 -10.11 -8.86
CA LEU A 144 0.48 -11.41 -8.19
C LEU A 144 -0.86 -12.14 -8.36
N GLN A 145 -1.98 -11.42 -8.39
CA GLN A 145 -3.32 -11.97 -8.60
C GLN A 145 -3.65 -12.29 -10.06
N GLY A 146 -2.76 -11.97 -11.01
CA GLY A 146 -2.94 -12.27 -12.43
C GLY A 146 -3.22 -13.76 -12.69
N ARG A 147 -4.17 -14.06 -13.57
CA ARG A 147 -4.47 -15.44 -13.98
C ARG A 147 -3.27 -16.04 -14.69
N GLY A 148 -2.96 -17.30 -14.40
CA GLY A 148 -1.87 -18.04 -15.05
C GLY A 148 -0.49 -17.84 -14.43
N ASN A 149 -0.36 -17.04 -13.36
CA ASN A 149 0.91 -16.90 -12.66
C ASN A 149 1.33 -18.21 -12.00
N THR A 150 2.49 -18.70 -12.40
CA THR A 150 3.20 -19.75 -11.67
C THR A 150 3.75 -19.21 -10.35
N ALA A 151 3.96 -20.09 -9.38
CA ALA A 151 4.59 -19.72 -8.12
C ALA A 151 5.97 -19.07 -8.33
N LEU A 152 6.73 -19.49 -9.35
CA LEU A 152 8.03 -18.90 -9.69
C LEU A 152 7.89 -17.45 -10.16
N GLN A 153 6.96 -17.17 -11.08
CA GLN A 153 6.70 -15.81 -11.56
C GLN A 153 6.24 -14.88 -10.43
N MET A 154 5.39 -15.38 -9.53
CA MET A 154 4.98 -14.61 -8.35
C MET A 154 6.18 -14.24 -7.46
N LEU A 155 7.13 -15.16 -7.29
CA LEU A 155 8.34 -14.90 -6.51
C LEU A 155 9.27 -13.92 -7.20
N GLU A 156 9.45 -14.04 -8.51
CA GLU A 156 10.23 -13.09 -9.30
C GLU A 156 9.64 -11.69 -9.20
N ALA A 157 8.31 -11.55 -9.25
CA ALA A 157 7.63 -10.27 -9.06
C ALA A 157 7.90 -9.68 -7.67
N VAL A 158 7.85 -10.49 -6.61
CA VAL A 158 8.18 -10.06 -5.24
C VAL A 158 9.65 -9.62 -5.12
N LEU A 159 10.58 -10.43 -5.63
CA LEU A 159 12.02 -10.11 -5.59
C LEU A 159 12.35 -8.86 -6.41
N SER A 160 11.66 -8.67 -7.54
CA SER A 160 11.77 -7.45 -8.34
C SER A 160 11.23 -6.24 -7.57
N PHE A 161 10.12 -6.39 -6.86
CA PHE A 161 9.54 -5.32 -6.05
C PHE A 161 10.43 -4.95 -4.87
N GLU A 162 11.06 -5.91 -4.19
CA GLU A 162 12.04 -5.64 -3.14
C GLU A 162 13.21 -4.77 -3.65
N ARG A 163 13.74 -5.07 -4.85
CA ARG A 163 14.75 -4.22 -5.50
C ARG A 163 14.19 -2.85 -5.85
N LYS A 164 12.92 -2.79 -6.25
CA LYS A 164 12.22 -1.53 -6.50
C LYS A 164 12.15 -0.67 -5.24
N LEU A 165 11.90 -1.24 -4.05
CA LEU A 165 11.94 -0.49 -2.78
C LEU A 165 13.29 0.22 -2.56
N THR A 166 14.41 -0.41 -2.91
CA THR A 166 15.73 0.26 -2.87
C THR A 166 15.84 1.43 -3.85
N VAL A 167 15.21 1.35 -5.02
CA VAL A 167 15.13 2.48 -5.96
C VAL A 167 14.27 3.59 -5.38
N LEU A 168 13.11 3.25 -4.80
CA LEU A 168 12.19 4.21 -4.18
C LEU A 168 12.84 4.96 -3.02
N GLY A 169 13.53 4.26 -2.11
CA GLY A 169 14.25 4.90 -1.01
C GLY A 169 15.33 5.87 -1.48
N ARG A 170 16.05 5.53 -2.55
CA ARG A 170 17.05 6.44 -3.16
C ARG A 170 16.41 7.64 -3.85
N ASP A 171 15.25 7.47 -4.47
CA ASP A 171 14.50 8.55 -5.13
C ASP A 171 13.98 9.59 -4.11
N ILE A 172 13.60 9.15 -2.91
CA ILE A 172 13.28 10.03 -1.78
C ILE A 172 14.51 10.79 -1.31
N GLN A 173 15.60 10.09 -1.00
CA GLN A 173 16.84 10.71 -0.51
C GLN A 173 17.44 11.73 -1.49
N ARG A 174 17.32 11.49 -2.79
CA ARG A 174 17.77 12.43 -3.82
C ARG A 174 16.83 13.61 -4.02
N GLY A 175 15.63 13.59 -3.44
CA GLY A 175 14.59 14.58 -3.68
C GLY A 175 14.09 14.62 -5.13
N THR A 176 14.36 13.61 -5.96
CA THR A 176 13.87 13.60 -7.35
C THR A 176 12.38 13.28 -7.41
N LEU A 177 11.87 12.44 -6.48
CA LEU A 177 10.45 12.08 -6.34
C LEU A 177 9.81 11.63 -7.67
N SER A 178 10.57 10.93 -8.52
CA SER A 178 10.13 10.45 -9.83
C SER A 178 9.12 9.31 -9.76
N HIS A 179 9.15 8.54 -8.69
CA HIS A 179 8.22 7.47 -8.40
C HIS A 179 7.15 7.89 -7.39
N PHE A 180 7.21 9.14 -6.92
CA PHE A 180 6.31 9.69 -5.91
C PHE A 180 5.59 10.94 -6.44
N PRO A 181 4.72 10.80 -7.46
CA PRO A 181 4.07 11.93 -8.10
C PRO A 181 3.15 12.71 -7.14
N SER A 182 2.46 12.04 -6.21
CA SER A 182 1.60 12.71 -5.23
C SER A 182 2.42 13.54 -4.26
N LEU A 183 3.50 12.96 -3.72
CA LEU A 183 4.43 13.67 -2.82
C LEU A 183 5.16 14.82 -3.54
N ARG A 184 5.51 14.62 -4.82
CA ARG A 184 6.12 15.66 -5.65
C ARG A 184 5.19 16.86 -5.80
N ALA A 185 3.94 16.62 -6.18
CA ALA A 185 2.94 17.69 -6.34
C ALA A 185 2.71 18.44 -5.02
N PHE A 186 2.65 17.72 -3.89
CA PHE A 186 2.57 18.32 -2.57
C PHE A 186 3.76 19.24 -2.26
N ARG A 187 4.99 18.77 -2.50
CA ARG A 187 6.19 19.57 -2.29
C ARG A 187 6.23 20.81 -3.19
N GLU A 188 5.81 20.67 -4.44
CA GLU A 188 5.73 21.80 -5.38
C GLU A 188 4.69 22.83 -4.95
N ALA A 189 3.61 22.42 -4.28
CA ALA A 189 2.60 23.32 -3.72
C ALA A 189 3.00 23.95 -2.36
N GLN A 190 3.93 23.33 -1.62
CA GLN A 190 4.35 23.75 -0.28
C GLN A 190 5.83 24.16 -0.26
N HIS A 191 6.15 25.33 -0.83
CA HIS A 191 7.53 25.80 -1.03
C HIS A 191 8.36 25.93 0.25
N ASP A 192 7.73 26.19 1.40
CA ASP A 192 8.42 26.39 2.68
C ASP A 192 8.59 25.09 3.48
N HIS A 193 7.96 23.99 3.06
CA HIS A 193 8.02 22.71 3.77
C HIS A 193 9.20 21.87 3.31
N THR A 194 10.10 21.52 4.23
CA THR A 194 11.21 20.60 3.96
C THR A 194 10.78 19.17 4.27
N LEU A 195 10.88 18.29 3.27
CA LEU A 195 10.50 16.89 3.44
C LEU A 195 11.41 16.16 4.43
N ASN A 196 10.82 15.36 5.33
CA ASN A 196 11.58 14.48 6.21
C ASN A 196 12.04 13.21 5.47
N SER A 197 13.01 13.39 4.57
CA SER A 197 13.49 12.34 3.66
C SER A 197 14.06 11.13 4.39
N ASP A 198 14.68 11.31 5.56
CA ASP A 198 15.21 10.24 6.39
C ASP A 198 14.10 9.37 6.98
N TYR A 199 13.05 10.00 7.51
CA TYR A 199 11.87 9.28 8.02
C TYR A 199 11.18 8.49 6.90
N LEU A 200 10.91 9.13 5.75
CA LEU A 200 10.23 8.47 4.63
C LEU A 200 11.07 7.33 4.03
N GLN A 201 12.39 7.50 3.94
CA GLN A 201 13.29 6.43 3.53
C GLN A 201 13.30 5.30 4.57
N GLY A 202 13.34 5.61 5.86
CA GLY A 202 13.26 4.62 6.95
C GLY A 202 12.04 3.73 6.82
N ALA A 203 10.87 4.31 6.55
CA ALA A 203 9.63 3.57 6.29
C ALA A 203 9.76 2.57 5.12
N ILE A 204 10.43 2.96 4.04
CA ILE A 204 10.69 2.08 2.89
C ILE A 204 11.66 0.96 3.27
N VAL A 205 12.71 1.27 4.05
CA VAL A 205 13.71 0.30 4.50
C VAL A 205 13.11 -0.74 5.42
N ASP A 206 12.21 -0.34 6.32
CA ASP A 206 11.49 -1.27 7.20
C ASP A 206 10.62 -2.24 6.39
N MET A 207 9.88 -1.70 5.41
CA MET A 207 9.08 -2.52 4.50
C MET A 207 9.97 -3.46 3.68
N GLN A 208 11.11 -2.97 3.16
CA GLN A 208 12.08 -3.79 2.44
C GLN A 208 12.61 -4.91 3.32
N THR A 209 12.95 -4.63 4.58
CA THR A 209 13.42 -5.62 5.55
C THR A 209 12.36 -6.69 5.82
N ALA A 210 11.09 -6.29 5.91
CA ALA A 210 9.98 -7.24 6.07
C ALA A 210 9.81 -8.17 4.85
N PHE A 211 9.89 -7.63 3.61
CA PHE A 211 9.95 -8.45 2.40
C PHE A 211 11.18 -9.38 2.43
N GLY A 212 12.34 -8.83 2.78
CA GLY A 212 13.61 -9.53 2.95
C GLY A 212 13.49 -10.78 3.83
N SER A 213 12.93 -10.60 5.03
CA SER A 213 12.76 -11.66 6.03
C SER A 213 11.71 -12.68 5.60
N ARG A 214 10.52 -12.24 5.17
CA ARG A 214 9.37 -13.12 4.87
C ARG A 214 9.59 -13.99 3.63
N PHE A 215 10.39 -13.52 2.68
CA PHE A 215 10.71 -14.27 1.45
C PHE A 215 12.11 -14.89 1.46
N SER A 216 12.79 -14.91 2.62
CA SER A 216 14.15 -15.45 2.78
C SER A 216 14.26 -16.94 2.42
N GLU A 217 13.29 -17.75 2.83
CA GLU A 217 13.26 -19.20 2.53
C GLU A 217 13.23 -19.49 1.02
N PHE A 218 12.54 -18.65 0.24
CA PHE A 218 12.54 -18.79 -1.22
C PHE A 218 13.92 -18.52 -1.84
N ARG A 219 14.71 -17.61 -1.26
CA ARG A 219 16.07 -17.33 -1.75
C ARG A 219 17.01 -18.51 -1.51
N LYS A 220 16.84 -19.20 -0.38
CA LYS A 220 17.61 -20.41 -0.05
C LYS A 220 17.34 -21.53 -1.05
N GLU A 221 16.07 -21.70 -1.41
CA GLU A 221 15.60 -22.74 -2.33
C GLU A 221 15.79 -22.39 -3.81
N LYS A 222 16.00 -21.11 -4.18
CA LYS A 222 16.21 -20.66 -5.58
C LYS A 222 17.30 -21.44 -6.32
N ARG A 223 18.33 -21.92 -5.61
CA ARG A 223 19.39 -22.77 -6.16
C ARG A 223 18.90 -24.15 -6.64
N HIS A 224 17.82 -24.68 -6.07
CA HIS A 224 17.19 -25.92 -6.49
C HIS A 224 16.16 -25.74 -7.62
N TYR A 225 15.67 -24.51 -7.84
CA TYR A 225 14.71 -24.23 -8.93
C TYR A 225 15.36 -24.08 -10.30
N LEU A 226 16.58 -23.52 -10.36
CA LEU A 226 17.31 -23.34 -11.63
C LEU A 226 17.69 -24.67 -12.29
N SER A 227 17.77 -25.78 -11.53
CA SER A 227 18.00 -27.13 -12.07
C SER A 227 16.74 -27.80 -12.61
N LEU A 228 15.55 -27.23 -12.40
CA LEU A 228 14.27 -27.78 -12.86
C LEU A 228 13.70 -27.02 -14.08
N SER A 229 14.27 -25.85 -14.40
CA SER A 229 13.82 -24.96 -15.49
C SER A 229 14.56 -25.18 -16.82
N HIS A 230 15.50 -26.12 -16.87
CA HIS A 230 16.17 -26.55 -18.09
C HIS A 230 16.05 -28.08 -18.21
N PRO A 231 15.17 -28.59 -19.09
CA PRO A 231 15.23 -29.98 -19.52
C PRO A 231 16.47 -30.24 -20.39
#